data_AF-A0A7C1NEE3-F1
#
_entry.id   AF-A0A7C1NEE3-F1
#
_cell.length_a   1.000
_cell.length_b   1.000
_cell.length_c   1.000
_cell.angle_alpha   90.00
_cell.angle_beta   90.00
_cell.angle_gamma   90.00
#
_symmetry.space_group_name_H-M   'P 1'
#
loop_
_entity.id
_entity.type
_entity.pdbx_description
1 polymer ?
#
loop_
_entity_poly.entity_id
_entity_poly.type
_entity_poly.pdbx_seq_one_letter_code
_entity_poly.pdbx_strand_id
1 'polypeptide(L)'
;MEAKEYMKKYNKKYYQEHKEEIKKSQDSPEFKKKNRIRQREWKKNNPEKLKIQRREYKRGNLVEHLRNRVYAILKLYTKTGKIMGSRKYGINYKAIINHLRPFPENLSAYHIHHIKPLFTFDFNDSEEIKKAFAPENHQLMLIEEHRKLNHFHTN
;
A
#
# COMPACT_ATOMS: atom_id res chain seq x y z
N MET A 1 0.10 16.26 35.01
CA MET A 1 -0.30 15.72 33.69
C MET A 1 -0.49 16.91 32.78
N GLU A 2 0.33 17.07 31.72
CA GLU A 2 0.20 18.20 30.80
C GLU A 2 -1.21 18.22 30.19
N ALA A 3 -1.82 19.41 30.02
CA ALA A 3 -3.19 19.55 29.51
C ALA A 3 -3.45 18.77 28.20
N LYS A 4 -2.42 18.60 27.37
CA LYS A 4 -2.45 17.78 26.15
C LYS A 4 -2.68 16.30 26.42
N GLU A 5 -2.04 15.73 27.43
CA GLU A 5 -2.25 14.33 27.81
C GLU A 5 -3.64 14.09 28.38
N TYR A 6 -4.14 15.03 29.20
CA TYR A 6 -5.48 14.99 29.73
C TYR A 6 -6.52 14.98 28.60
N MET A 7 -6.42 15.93 27.67
CA MET A 7 -7.32 16.01 26.51
C MET A 7 -7.26 14.76 25.64
N LYS A 8 -6.07 14.18 25.44
CA LYS A 8 -5.91 12.94 24.69
C LYS A 8 -6.62 11.77 25.38
N LYS A 9 -6.50 11.64 26.70
CA LYS A 9 -7.19 10.60 27.48
C LYS A 9 -8.70 10.80 27.46
N TYR A 10 -9.17 12.03 27.66
CA TYR A 10 -10.58 12.38 27.61
C TYR A 10 -11.20 12.06 26.25
N ASN A 11 -10.60 12.53 25.15
CA ASN A 11 -11.10 12.27 23.79
C ASN A 11 -11.14 10.77 23.47
N LYS A 12 -10.14 10.00 23.95
CA LYS A 12 -10.12 8.54 23.77
C LYS A 12 -11.30 7.88 24.50
N LYS A 13 -11.55 8.28 25.74
CA LYS A 13 -12.68 7.77 26.55
C LYS A 13 -14.02 8.13 25.91
N TYR A 14 -14.21 9.39 25.55
CA TYR A 14 -15.41 9.88 24.87
C TYR A 14 -15.67 9.11 23.56
N TYR A 15 -14.66 8.91 22.72
CA TYR A 15 -14.81 8.14 21.49
C TYR A 15 -15.22 6.69 21.76
N GLN A 16 -14.67 6.06 22.81
CA GLN A 16 -15.04 4.69 23.18
C GLN A 16 -16.49 4.59 23.64
N GLU A 17 -16.94 5.54 24.46
CA GLU A 17 -18.31 5.60 25.02
C GLU A 17 -19.35 5.90 23.92
N HIS A 18 -19.02 6.74 22.95
CA HIS A 18 -19.96 7.19 21.91
C HIS A 18 -19.71 6.57 20.52
N LYS A 19 -18.91 5.50 20.43
CA LYS A 19 -18.43 4.94 19.15
C LYS A 19 -19.58 4.60 18.19
N GLU A 20 -20.63 3.96 18.69
CA GLU A 20 -21.75 3.50 17.86
C GLU A 20 -22.64 4.66 17.40
N GLU A 21 -22.83 5.69 18.22
CA GLU A 21 -23.56 6.92 17.85
C GLU A 21 -22.79 7.71 16.78
N ILE A 22 -21.48 7.87 16.98
CA ILE A 22 -20.57 8.48 16.01
C ILE A 22 -20.65 7.73 14.68
N LYS A 23 -20.59 6.39 14.71
CA LYS A 23 -20.67 5.57 13.51
C LYS A 23 -22.01 5.72 12.80
N LYS A 24 -23.14 5.61 13.51
CA LYS A 24 -24.50 5.82 12.95
C LYS A 24 -24.64 7.20 12.30
N SER A 25 -24.14 8.24 12.95
CA SER A 25 -24.12 9.60 12.40
C SER A 25 -23.29 9.69 11.12
N GLN A 26 -22.09 9.10 11.11
CA GLN A 26 -21.21 9.05 9.95
C GLN A 26 -21.78 8.24 8.78
N ASP A 27 -22.59 7.22 9.08
CA ASP A 27 -23.22 6.38 8.07
C ASP A 27 -24.49 6.98 7.47
N SER A 28 -25.04 8.04 8.07
CA SER A 28 -26.24 8.71 7.58
C SER A 28 -26.05 9.26 6.15
N PRO A 29 -27.10 9.20 5.29
CA PRO A 29 -27.04 9.76 3.94
C PRO A 29 -26.70 11.26 3.93
N GLU A 30 -27.21 12.01 4.91
CA GLU A 30 -26.98 13.45 5.04
C GLU A 30 -25.51 13.75 5.32
N PHE A 31 -24.90 13.05 6.29
CA PHE A 31 -23.48 13.20 6.59
C PHE A 31 -22.63 12.86 5.37
N LYS A 32 -22.93 11.75 4.68
CA LYS A 32 -22.23 11.33 3.45
C LYS A 32 -22.32 12.39 2.36
N LYS A 33 -23.50 12.97 2.14
CA LYS A 33 -23.73 14.06 1.18
C LYS A 33 -22.93 15.31 1.54
N LYS A 34 -23.03 15.77 2.79
CA LYS A 34 -22.30 16.95 3.28
C LYS A 34 -20.78 16.75 3.20
N ASN A 35 -20.28 15.59 3.60
CA ASN A 35 -18.87 15.26 3.52
C ASN A 35 -18.38 15.21 2.08
N ARG A 36 -19.18 14.70 1.13
CA ARG A 36 -18.85 14.71 -0.31
C ARG A 36 -18.72 16.14 -0.86
N ILE A 37 -19.63 17.04 -0.50
CA ILE A 37 -19.59 18.45 -0.89
C ILE A 37 -18.32 19.10 -0.34
N ARG A 38 -18.09 18.96 0.98
CA ARG A 38 -16.90 19.48 1.65
C ARG A 38 -15.60 18.99 1.00
N GLN A 39 -15.52 17.71 0.65
CA GLN A 39 -14.35 17.16 -0.05
C GLN A 39 -14.17 17.75 -1.44
N ARG A 40 -15.25 17.98 -2.20
CA ARG A 40 -15.18 18.62 -3.52
C ARG A 40 -14.69 20.06 -3.42
N GLU A 41 -15.23 20.83 -2.49
CA GLU A 41 -14.82 22.22 -2.22
C GLU A 41 -13.36 22.29 -1.78
N TRP A 42 -12.95 21.43 -0.84
CA TRP A 42 -11.57 21.36 -0.41
C TRP A 42 -10.63 21.07 -1.58
N LYS A 43 -10.98 20.11 -2.46
CA LYS A 43 -10.19 19.79 -3.66
C LYS A 43 -10.10 20.97 -4.61
N LYS A 44 -11.21 21.68 -4.84
CA LYS A 44 -11.25 22.89 -5.68
C LYS A 44 -10.35 24.00 -5.13
N ASN A 45 -10.35 24.18 -3.80
CA ASN A 45 -9.62 25.26 -3.14
C ASN A 45 -8.16 24.93 -2.81
N ASN A 46 -7.72 23.67 -3.00
CA ASN A 46 -6.36 23.23 -2.65
C ASN A 46 -5.64 22.50 -3.81
N PRO A 47 -5.61 23.07 -5.04
CA PRO A 47 -5.04 22.39 -6.21
C PRO A 47 -3.53 22.10 -6.05
N GLU A 48 -2.76 23.02 -5.47
CA GLU A 48 -1.33 22.82 -5.25
C GLU A 48 -1.03 21.75 -4.20
N LYS A 49 -1.81 21.69 -3.11
CA LYS A 49 -1.68 20.58 -2.14
C LYS A 49 -2.03 19.23 -2.77
N LEU A 50 -3.02 19.18 -3.66
CA LEU A 50 -3.32 17.97 -4.43
C LEU A 50 -2.19 17.59 -5.37
N LYS A 51 -1.53 18.55 -6.01
CA LYS A 51 -0.39 18.32 -6.90
C LYS A 51 0.82 17.77 -6.14
N ILE A 52 1.14 18.35 -4.98
CA ILE A 52 2.17 17.86 -4.07
C ILE A 52 1.80 16.47 -3.58
N GLN A 53 0.58 16.28 -3.06
CA GLN A 53 0.10 14.99 -2.59
C GLN A 53 0.13 13.94 -3.71
N ARG A 54 -0.19 14.27 -4.96
CA ARG A 54 -0.07 13.35 -6.10
C ARG A 54 1.39 13.01 -6.41
N ARG A 55 2.31 13.97 -6.35
CA ARG A 55 3.75 13.73 -6.55
C ARG A 55 4.33 12.88 -5.42
N GLU A 56 3.97 13.17 -4.18
CA GLU A 56 4.36 12.39 -3.01
C GLU A 56 3.66 11.03 -2.98
N TYR A 57 2.41 10.91 -3.40
CA TYR A 57 1.72 9.63 -3.58
C TYR A 57 2.41 8.79 -4.64
N LYS A 58 2.77 9.36 -5.80
CA LYS A 58 3.55 8.65 -6.83
C LYS A 58 4.90 8.12 -6.29
N ARG A 59 5.54 8.79 -5.34
CA ARG A 59 6.81 8.35 -4.72
C ARG A 59 6.62 7.49 -3.46
N GLY A 60 5.57 7.72 -2.68
CA GLY A 60 5.27 7.12 -1.38
C GLY A 60 4.35 5.89 -1.46
N ASN A 61 3.70 5.66 -2.60
CA ASN A 61 2.81 4.51 -2.79
C ASN A 61 3.55 3.24 -3.23
N LEU A 62 4.87 3.27 -3.46
CA LEU A 62 5.63 2.05 -3.78
C LEU A 62 5.56 1.01 -2.66
N VAL A 63 5.65 1.45 -1.39
CA VAL A 63 5.48 0.56 -0.23
C VAL A 63 4.10 -0.08 -0.25
N GLU A 64 3.08 0.71 -0.51
CA GLU A 64 1.68 0.27 -0.49
C GLU A 64 1.39 -0.66 -1.68
N HIS A 65 1.91 -0.37 -2.87
CA HIS A 65 1.87 -1.26 -4.02
C HIS A 65 2.54 -2.60 -3.72
N LEU A 66 3.74 -2.60 -3.11
CA LEU A 66 4.42 -3.81 -2.67
C LEU A 66 3.60 -4.57 -1.62
N ARG A 67 3.00 -3.89 -0.65
CA ARG A 67 2.13 -4.51 0.37
C ARG A 67 0.92 -5.19 -0.25
N ASN A 68 0.22 -4.50 -1.14
CA ASN A 68 -0.94 -5.04 -1.83
C ASN A 68 -0.58 -6.22 -2.72
N ARG A 69 0.58 -6.16 -3.39
CA ARG A 69 1.09 -7.27 -4.20
C ARG A 69 1.47 -8.48 -3.34
N VAL A 70 2.19 -8.29 -2.23
CA VAL A 70 2.49 -9.36 -1.26
C VAL A 70 1.20 -9.99 -0.75
N TYR A 71 0.20 -9.18 -0.38
CA TYR A 71 -1.10 -9.69 0.06
C TYR A 71 -1.77 -10.56 -1.01
N ALA A 72 -1.83 -10.06 -2.26
CA ALA A 72 -2.45 -10.79 -3.36
C ALA A 72 -1.72 -12.11 -3.67
N ILE A 73 -0.38 -12.10 -3.71
CA ILE A 73 0.45 -13.28 -3.97
C ILE A 73 0.26 -14.31 -2.85
N LEU A 74 0.38 -13.89 -1.59
CA LEU A 74 0.20 -14.81 -0.47
C LEU A 74 -1.23 -15.34 -0.39
N LYS A 75 -2.24 -14.57 -0.83
CA LYS A 75 -3.60 -15.08 -0.95
C LYS A 75 -3.75 -16.13 -2.06
N LEU A 76 -3.00 -15.99 -3.16
CA LEU A 76 -3.10 -16.84 -4.34
C LEU A 76 -2.29 -18.13 -4.22
N TYR A 77 -1.07 -18.06 -3.68
CA TYR A 77 -0.10 -19.15 -3.74
C TYR A 77 0.09 -19.92 -2.42
N THR A 78 -0.44 -19.45 -1.29
CA THR A 78 -0.42 -20.22 -0.03
C THR A 78 -1.73 -20.95 0.19
N LYS A 79 -1.68 -22.06 0.93
CA LYS A 79 -2.88 -22.83 1.29
C LYS A 79 -3.84 -22.06 2.22
N THR A 80 -3.31 -21.17 3.06
CA THR A 80 -4.05 -20.50 4.15
C THR A 80 -4.24 -19.00 3.92
N GLY A 81 -3.73 -18.47 2.81
CA GLY A 81 -3.63 -17.04 2.55
C GLY A 81 -2.56 -16.36 3.40
N LYS A 82 -2.69 -15.04 3.56
CA LYS A 82 -1.80 -14.22 4.39
C LYS A 82 -2.28 -14.21 5.85
N ILE A 83 -1.75 -15.11 6.66
CA ILE A 83 -2.11 -15.25 8.08
C ILE A 83 -1.32 -14.35 9.03
N MET A 84 -0.20 -13.77 8.58
CA MET A 84 0.65 -12.93 9.42
C MET A 84 1.10 -11.61 8.76
N GLY A 85 1.68 -10.72 9.58
CA GLY A 85 2.26 -9.47 9.12
C GLY A 85 3.52 -9.70 8.28
N SER A 86 3.75 -8.87 7.25
CA SER A 86 4.85 -9.04 6.28
C SER A 86 6.24 -9.16 6.90
N ARG A 87 6.47 -8.48 8.04
CA ARG A 87 7.75 -8.55 8.77
C ARG A 87 8.05 -9.95 9.30
N LYS A 88 7.04 -10.73 9.66
CA LYS A 88 7.22 -12.12 10.12
C LYS A 88 7.67 -13.06 8.99
N TYR A 89 7.34 -12.73 7.74
CA TYR A 89 7.86 -13.40 6.54
C TYR A 89 9.23 -12.87 6.12
N GLY A 90 9.92 -12.05 6.93
CA GLY A 90 11.22 -11.47 6.59
C GLY A 90 11.18 -10.35 5.53
N ILE A 91 9.99 -9.88 5.12
CA ILE A 91 9.86 -8.89 4.04
C ILE A 91 10.21 -7.49 4.55
N ASN A 92 11.23 -6.86 3.94
CA ASN A 92 11.67 -5.51 4.26
C ASN A 92 11.44 -4.54 3.10
N TYR A 93 10.27 -3.89 3.07
CA TYR A 93 9.90 -2.94 2.02
C TYR A 93 10.88 -1.78 1.87
N LYS A 94 11.49 -1.31 2.95
CA LYS A 94 12.47 -0.22 2.89
C LYS A 94 13.74 -0.66 2.17
N ALA A 95 14.20 -1.88 2.41
CA ALA A 95 15.36 -2.44 1.72
C ALA A 95 15.07 -2.62 0.22
N ILE A 96 13.91 -3.16 -0.15
CA ILE A 96 13.49 -3.31 -1.55
C ILE A 96 13.48 -1.95 -2.27
N ILE A 97 12.83 -0.95 -1.68
CA ILE A 97 12.74 0.40 -2.28
C ILE A 97 14.11 1.07 -2.39
N ASN A 98 14.99 0.86 -1.41
CA ASN A 98 16.35 1.38 -1.47
C ASN A 98 17.18 0.70 -2.56
N HIS A 99 17.02 -0.61 -2.77
CA HIS A 99 17.69 -1.35 -3.84
C HIS A 99 17.26 -0.88 -5.23
N LEU A 100 16.00 -0.49 -5.40
CA LEU A 100 15.47 0.03 -6.66
C LEU A 100 15.90 1.48 -6.98
N ARG A 101 16.71 2.12 -6.13
CA ARG A 101 17.23 3.48 -6.38
C ARG A 101 18.54 3.43 -7.19
N PRO A 102 18.86 4.47 -7.98
CA PRO A 102 18.08 5.69 -8.18
C PRO A 102 16.83 5.45 -9.04
N PHE A 103 15.75 6.18 -8.75
CA PHE A 103 14.54 6.08 -9.56
C PHE A 103 14.68 6.89 -10.85
N PRO A 104 14.17 6.40 -11.99
CA PRO A 104 14.06 7.21 -13.19
C PRO A 104 13.11 8.39 -12.95
N GLU A 105 13.28 9.46 -13.74
CA GLU A 105 12.47 10.68 -13.61
C GLU A 105 10.97 10.40 -13.77
N ASN A 106 10.62 9.55 -14.75
CA ASN A 106 9.26 9.08 -15.00
C ASN A 106 9.03 7.65 -14.49
N LEU A 107 8.94 7.49 -13.17
CA LEU A 107 8.65 6.19 -12.54
C LEU A 107 7.31 5.57 -13.00
N SER A 108 6.35 6.36 -13.49
CA SER A 108 5.08 5.81 -14.01
C SER A 108 5.21 5.01 -15.31
N ALA A 109 6.35 5.06 -15.99
CA ALA A 109 6.64 4.22 -17.15
C ALA A 109 7.18 2.83 -16.77
N TYR A 110 7.39 2.56 -15.47
CA TYR A 110 8.02 1.34 -14.98
C TYR A 110 7.09 0.53 -14.07
N HIS A 111 7.25 -0.78 -14.13
CA HIS A 111 6.71 -1.73 -13.17
C HIS A 111 7.85 -2.27 -12.29
N ILE A 112 7.53 -2.53 -11.02
CA ILE A 112 8.37 -3.41 -10.20
C ILE A 112 8.13 -4.85 -10.67
N HIS A 113 9.19 -5.51 -11.09
CA HIS A 113 9.18 -6.87 -11.61
C HIS A 113 10.11 -7.76 -10.76
N HIS A 114 9.79 -9.05 -10.64
CA HIS A 114 10.65 -10.00 -9.94
C HIS A 114 11.63 -10.62 -10.93
N ILE A 115 12.93 -10.65 -10.61
CA ILE A 115 13.95 -11.22 -11.50
C ILE A 115 13.73 -12.73 -11.67
N LYS A 116 13.61 -13.45 -10.54
CA LYS A 116 13.18 -14.84 -10.50
C LYS A 116 11.64 -14.88 -10.41
N PRO A 117 10.94 -15.60 -11.32
CA PRO A 117 9.48 -15.61 -11.33
C PRO A 117 8.87 -16.17 -10.04
N LEU A 118 7.78 -15.55 -9.58
CA LEU A 118 7.18 -15.90 -8.29
C LEU A 118 6.73 -17.36 -8.19
N PHE A 119 6.20 -17.95 -9.28
CA PHE A 119 5.74 -19.33 -9.28
C PHE A 119 6.85 -20.37 -9.03
N THR A 120 8.12 -19.96 -9.04
CA THR A 120 9.28 -20.83 -8.78
C THR A 120 9.64 -20.93 -7.28
N PHE A 121 8.91 -20.26 -6.41
CA PHE A 121 9.08 -20.28 -4.95
C PHE A 121 7.92 -21.02 -4.28
N ASP A 122 8.18 -21.73 -3.18
CA ASP A 122 7.13 -22.30 -2.34
C ASP A 122 6.65 -21.27 -1.31
N PHE A 123 5.45 -20.71 -1.51
CA PHE A 123 4.89 -19.74 -0.57
C PHE A 123 4.35 -20.36 0.73
N ASN A 124 4.41 -21.68 0.92
CA ASN A 124 4.12 -22.31 2.22
C ASN A 124 5.36 -22.36 3.12
N ASP A 125 6.56 -22.08 2.60
CA ASP A 125 7.80 -21.91 3.35
C ASP A 125 8.12 -20.42 3.52
N SER A 126 8.22 -19.96 4.78
CA SER A 126 8.53 -18.56 5.07
C SER A 126 9.91 -18.10 4.59
N GLU A 127 10.91 -18.98 4.54
CA GLU A 127 12.24 -18.62 4.02
C GLU A 127 12.20 -18.45 2.50
N GLU A 128 11.40 -19.25 1.78
CA GLU A 128 11.17 -19.06 0.34
C GLU A 128 10.40 -17.77 0.07
N ILE A 129 9.40 -17.40 0.88
CA ILE A 129 8.72 -16.11 0.79
C ILE A 129 9.72 -14.95 0.98
N LYS A 130 10.61 -15.07 1.97
CA LYS A 130 11.64 -14.07 2.24
C LYS A 130 12.59 -13.91 1.06
N LYS A 131 13.01 -15.00 0.42
CA LYS A 131 13.83 -14.98 -0.82
C LYS A 131 13.07 -14.37 -1.99
N ALA A 132 11.81 -14.76 -2.19
CA ALA A 132 10.95 -14.22 -3.25
C ALA A 132 10.83 -12.69 -3.17
N PHE A 133 10.74 -12.16 -1.96
CA PHE A 133 10.64 -10.73 -1.70
C PHE A 133 11.96 -10.07 -1.24
N ALA A 134 13.10 -10.71 -1.47
CA ALA A 134 14.40 -10.11 -1.18
C ALA A 134 14.65 -8.92 -2.13
N PRO A 135 15.35 -7.85 -1.69
CA PRO A 135 15.64 -6.69 -2.54
C PRO A 135 16.26 -7.09 -3.89
N GLU A 136 17.18 -8.05 -3.88
CA GLU A 136 17.93 -8.54 -5.03
C GLU A 136 17.04 -9.28 -6.04
N ASN A 137 15.84 -9.72 -5.64
CA ASN A 137 14.88 -10.33 -6.55
C ASN A 137 13.95 -9.29 -7.21
N HIS A 138 14.18 -7.98 -7.05
CA HIS A 138 13.34 -6.95 -7.66
C HIS A 138 14.13 -6.06 -8.61
N GLN A 139 13.49 -5.70 -9.73
CA GLN A 139 14.01 -4.73 -10.68
C GLN A 139 12.91 -3.79 -11.17
N LEU A 140 13.29 -2.60 -11.66
CA LEU A 140 12.40 -1.74 -12.44
C LEU A 140 12.49 -2.14 -13.90
N MET A 141 11.34 -2.49 -14.48
CA MET A 141 11.23 -2.85 -15.90
C MET A 141 10.21 -1.94 -16.57
N LEU A 142 10.43 -1.55 -17.82
CA LEU A 142 9.45 -0.72 -18.54
C LEU A 142 8.13 -1.48 -18.68
N ILE A 143 7.02 -0.76 -18.58
CA ILE A 143 5.68 -1.35 -18.69
C ILE A 143 5.51 -2.10 -20.00
N GLU A 144 6.05 -1.57 -21.10
CA GLU A 144 5.97 -2.16 -22.43
C GLU A 144 6.73 -3.48 -22.51
N GLU A 145 7.95 -3.54 -21.98
CA GLU A 145 8.77 -4.75 -21.92
C GLU A 145 8.11 -5.82 -21.05
N HIS A 146 7.62 -5.43 -19.87
CA HIS A 146 6.95 -6.33 -18.94
C HIS A 146 5.66 -6.91 -19.56
N ARG A 147 4.93 -6.14 -20.38
CA ARG A 147 3.76 -6.63 -21.10
C ARG A 147 4.14 -7.64 -22.18
N LYS A 148 5.21 -7.40 -22.95
CA LYS A 148 5.69 -8.36 -23.96
C LYS A 148 6.04 -9.70 -23.32
N LEU A 149 6.81 -9.69 -22.22
CA LEU A 149 7.17 -10.90 -21.47
C LEU A 149 5.96 -11.73 -21.01
N ASN A 150 4.91 -11.07 -20.50
CA ASN A 150 3.72 -11.77 -20.01
C ASN A 150 2.72 -12.16 -21.10
N HIS A 151 2.77 -11.54 -22.29
CA HIS A 151 1.89 -11.91 -23.41
C HIS A 151 2.25 -13.27 -24.03
N PHE A 152 3.49 -13.75 -23.86
CA PHE A 152 3.91 -15.06 -24.33
C PHE A 152 3.42 -16.23 -23.45
N HIS A 153 2.76 -15.97 -22.32
CA HIS A 153 2.29 -17.01 -21.37
C HIS A 153 0.76 -17.18 -21.38
N THR A 154 0.05 -16.58 -22.34
CA THR A 154 -1.42 -16.68 -22.51
C THR A 154 -1.85 -17.27 -23.85
N ASN A 155 -1.01 -18.13 -24.45
CA ASN A 155 -1.40 -18.98 -25.59
C ASN A 155 -1.47 -20.44 -25.13
#